data_AF-A0AAX4I902-F1
#
_entry.id   AF-A0AAX4I902-F1
#
_cell.length_a   1.000
_cell.length_b   1.000
_cell.length_c   1.000
_cell.angle_alpha   90.00
_cell.angle_beta   90.00
_cell.angle_gamma   90.00
#
_symmetry.space_group_name_H-M   'P 1'
#
loop_
_entity.id
_entity.type
_entity.pdbx_description
1 polymer ?
#
loop_
_entity_poly.entity_id
_entity_poly.type
_entity_poly.pdbx_seq_one_letter_code
_entity_poly.pdbx_strand_id
1 'polypeptide(L)' 'MPLSASTVSPEDLTLDGLTHINFAFVFFDPSSFQIVPMDKNAVALLNRFTKLKEKKAGLQT' A
#
# COMPACT_ATOMS: atom_id res chain seq x y z
N MET A 1 -27.47 -1.16 -4.08
CA MET A 1 -26.39 -0.21 -4.40
C MET A 1 -25.07 -0.89 -4.03
N PRO A 2 -24.27 -1.39 -4.98
CA PRO A 2 -23.02 -2.04 -4.61
C PRO A 2 -22.06 -0.96 -4.10
N LEU A 3 -21.44 -1.19 -2.95
CA LEU A 3 -20.38 -0.35 -2.40
C LEU A 3 -19.19 -0.42 -3.36
N SER A 4 -19.11 0.50 -4.33
CA SER A 4 -17.88 0.74 -5.07
C SER A 4 -16.86 1.23 -4.05
N ALA A 5 -15.80 0.45 -3.82
CA ALA A 5 -14.67 0.93 -3.03
C ALA A 5 -14.20 2.24 -3.68
N SER A 6 -14.31 3.36 -2.96
CA SER A 6 -13.77 4.63 -3.40
C SER A 6 -12.30 4.41 -3.72
N THR A 7 -11.84 4.84 -4.90
CA THR A 7 -10.42 4.78 -5.25
C THR A 7 -9.65 5.73 -4.33
N VAL A 8 -9.08 5.20 -3.25
CA VAL A 8 -8.27 5.95 -2.28
C VAL A 8 -6.80 5.81 -2.69
N SER A 9 -6.12 6.94 -2.90
CA SER A 9 -4.67 6.96 -3.13
C SER A 9 -3.91 6.94 -1.80
N PRO A 10 -2.65 6.47 -1.76
CA PRO A 10 -1.85 6.47 -0.53
C PRO A 10 -1.80 7.84 0.18
N GLU A 11 -1.78 8.92 -0.59
CA GLU A 11 -1.67 10.29 -0.09
C GLU A 11 -2.94 10.81 0.57
N ASP A 12 -4.07 10.14 0.37
CA ASP A 12 -5.38 10.48 0.96
C ASP A 12 -5.52 9.93 2.39
N LEU A 13 -4.56 9.11 2.86
CA LEU A 13 -4.58 8.53 4.19
C LEU A 13 -4.28 9.59 5.27
N THR A 14 -5.19 9.72 6.23
CA THR A 14 -4.92 10.47 7.47
C THR A 14 -3.94 9.68 8.34
N LEU A 15 -2.72 10.20 8.51
CA LEU A 15 -1.66 9.50 9.23
C LEU A 15 -1.70 9.74 10.75
N ASP A 16 -2.49 10.69 11.22
CA ASP A 16 -2.60 11.02 12.64
C ASP A 16 -3.11 9.82 13.46
N GLY A 17 -2.48 9.57 14.60
CA GLY A 17 -2.78 8.41 15.45
C GLY A 17 -2.24 7.05 14.96
N LEU A 18 -1.74 6.93 13.72
CA LEU A 18 -1.19 5.68 13.19
C LEU A 18 0.32 5.54 13.45
N THR A 19 0.76 4.37 13.91
CA THR A 19 2.20 4.06 14.07
C THR A 19 2.73 3.17 12.96
N HIS A 20 1.86 2.32 12.39
CA HIS A 20 2.17 1.36 11.34
C HIS A 20 1.04 1.36 10.32
N ILE A 21 1.40 1.27 9.04
CA ILE A 21 0.48 1.05 7.93
C ILE A 21 1.05 -0.07 7.06
N ASN A 22 0.20 -0.96 6.55
CA ASN A 22 0.64 -2.12 5.75
C ASN A 22 0.19 -1.98 4.30
N PHE A 23 1.10 -2.24 3.35
CA PHE A 23 0.74 -2.36 1.93
C PHE A 23 0.26 -3.78 1.64
N ALA A 24 -1.05 -3.95 1.45
CA ALA A 24 -1.68 -5.25 1.27
C ALA A 24 -2.46 -5.31 -0.06
N PHE A 25 -2.40 -6.40 -0.84
CA PHE A 25 -1.60 -7.63 -0.66
C PHE A 25 -0.59 -7.80 -1.80
N VAL A 26 0.50 -8.50 -1.52
CA VAL A 26 1.40 -9.05 -2.56
C VAL A 26 0.93 -10.45 -2.95
N PHE A 27 1.20 -10.87 -4.19
CA PHE A 27 0.84 -12.20 -4.68
C PHE A 27 2.01 -13.16 -4.51
N PHE A 28 1.73 -14.38 -4.07
CA PHE A 28 2.71 -15.46 -4.02
C PHE A 28 2.48 -16.38 -5.22
N ASP A 29 3.41 -16.42 -6.16
CA ASP A 29 3.33 -17.33 -7.30
C ASP A 29 3.68 -18.76 -6.85
N PRO A 30 2.73 -19.71 -6.86
CA PRO A 30 2.97 -21.06 -6.37
C PRO A 30 3.89 -21.89 -7.28
N SER A 31 4.14 -21.44 -8.52
CA SER A 31 4.99 -22.18 -9.47
C SER A 31 6.46 -21.79 -9.33
N SER A 32 6.73 -20.49 -9.17
CA SER A 32 8.08 -19.96 -8.99
C SER A 32 8.48 -19.78 -7.52
N PHE A 33 7.52 -19.85 -6.59
CA PHE A 33 7.66 -19.53 -5.17
C PHE A 33 8.16 -18.10 -4.92
N GLN A 34 7.93 -17.19 -5.88
CA GLN A 34 8.31 -15.79 -5.77
C GLN A 34 7.15 -14.91 -5.31
N ILE A 35 7.50 -13.85 -4.57
CA ILE A 35 6.57 -12.76 -4.27
C ILE A 35 6.54 -11.85 -5.49
N VAL A 36 5.37 -11.70 -6.11
CA VAL A 36 5.17 -10.87 -7.28
C VAL A 36 4.10 -9.81 -7.01
N PRO A 37 4.13 -8.68 -7.75
CA PRO A 37 3.09 -7.67 -7.66
C PRO A 37 1.73 -8.25 -8.02
N MET A 38 0.69 -7.95 -7.23
CA MET A 38 -0.67 -8.40 -7.50
C MET A 38 -1.30 -7.69 -8.71
N ASP A 39 -0.86 -6.46 -9.00
CA ASP A 39 -1.25 -5.68 -10.16
C ASP A 39 -0.02 -5.00 -10.79
N LYS A 40 -0.10 -4.66 -12.07
CA LYS A 40 0.96 -3.95 -12.81
C LYS A 40 1.33 -2.61 -12.16
N ASN A 41 0.38 -1.95 -11.50
CA ASN A 41 0.61 -0.65 -10.85
C ASN A 41 1.08 -0.77 -9.40
N ALA A 42 1.13 -1.98 -8.82
CA ALA A 42 1.45 -2.17 -7.40
C ALA A 42 2.84 -1.65 -7.04
N VAL A 43 3.82 -1.70 -7.94
CA VAL A 43 5.17 -1.13 -7.70
C VAL A 43 5.11 0.40 -7.57
N ALA A 44 4.37 1.07 -8.45
CA ALA A 44 4.21 2.52 -8.39
C ALA A 44 3.46 2.96 -7.12
N LEU A 45 2.44 2.19 -6.72
CA LEU A 45 1.70 2.43 -5.48
C LEU A 45 2.55 2.17 -4.24
N LEU A 46 3.37 1.12 -4.22
CA LEU A 46 4.28 0.83 -3.11
C LEU A 46 5.29 1.97 -2.90
N ASN A 47 5.85 2.52 -3.99
CA ASN A 47 6.75 3.67 -3.91
C ASN A 47 6.08 4.92 -3.33
N ARG A 48 4.82 5.16 -3.68
CA ARG A 48 4.03 6.28 -3.12
C ARG A 48 3.68 6.03 -1.65
N PHE A 49 3.36 4.79 -1.31
CA PHE A 49 3.02 4.37 0.04
C PHE A 49 4.20 4.55 1.00
N THR A 50 5.41 4.11 0.65
CA THR A 50 6.60 4.25 1.52
C THR A 50 7.03 5.70 1.72
N LYS A 51 6.75 6.58 0.75
CA LYS A 51 6.96 8.03 0.88
C LYS A 51 6.09 8.71 1.94
N LEU A 52 5.03 8.08 2.44
CA LEU A 52 4.24 8.63 3.54
C LEU A 52 5.06 8.86 4.82
N LYS A 53 6.19 8.16 4.97
CA LYS A 53 7.17 8.39 6.04
C LYS A 53 7.77 9.80 6.03
N GLU A 54 7.82 10.45 4.88
CA GLU A 54 8.27 11.85 4.77
C GLU A 54 7.27 12.82 5.42
N LYS A 55 5.97 12.49 5.40
CA LYS A 55 4.90 13.30 6.01
C LYS A 55 4.79 13.09 7.52
N LYS A 56 5.21 11.93 8.04
CA LYS A 56 5.15 11.61 9.46
C LYS A 56 6.40 10.87 9.92
N ALA A 57 7.31 11.63 10.55
CA ALA A 57 8.48 11.07 11.19
C ALA A 57 8.07 10.00 12.21
N GLY A 58 8.71 8.82 12.15
CA GLY A 58 8.43 7.68 13.02
C GLY A 58 7.37 6.70 12.50
N LEU A 59 6.65 7.02 11.43
CA LEU A 59 5.71 6.09 10.78
C LEU A 59 6.45 4.88 10.19
N GLN A 60 5.90 3.68 10.41
CA GLN A 60 6.36 2.43 9.80
C GLN A 60 5.45 2.00 8.65
N THR A 61 6.08 1.53 7.57
CA THR A 61 5.46 1.05 6.33
C THR A 61 6.10 -0.26 5.93
#